data_AF-A0A396QBS6-F1
#
_entry.id   AF-A0A396QBS6-F1
#
_cell.length_a   1.000
_cell.length_b   1.000
_cell.length_c   1.000
_cell.angle_alpha   90.00
_cell.angle_beta   90.00
_cell.angle_gamma   90.00
#
_symmetry.space_group_name_H-M   'P 1'
#
loop_
_entity.id
_entity.type
_entity.pdbx_description
1 polymer ?
#
loop_
_entity_poly.entity_id
_entity_poly.type
_entity_poly.pdbx_seq_one_letter_code
_entity_poly.pdbx_strand_id
1 'polypeptide(L)'
;MGGFGSGGHNKKHEQVEEKTSVRVDSFTVYNFLQYDKYIHYKEEVDIRSGGTVIRYYPQSREMEILENRAFYPLEVSRVKNIDGVSQRLYFYCPCCERRVRYLYRDSRKGTYQCRLCSGLNYRSQQVSGQEQLRMKMENIVEKKMGYYGWHYICDYIADLSIPPKPAYMRYEKYEKLVSELKKMQRDYRTACIKTFTGFCSKYGF
;
A
#
# COMPACT_ATOMS: atom_id res chain seq x y z
N MET A 1 -1.32 -7.26 -26.13
CA MET A 1 -1.71 -8.36 -25.23
C MET A 1 -0.60 -8.58 -24.20
N GLY A 2 -0.86 -8.34 -22.91
CA GLY A 2 0.12 -8.51 -21.84
C GLY A 2 0.19 -9.95 -21.36
N GLY A 3 1.36 -10.58 -21.52
CA GLY A 3 1.62 -11.95 -21.05
C GLY A 3 1.80 -12.05 -19.52
N PHE A 4 1.87 -13.26 -19.00
CA PHE A 4 1.98 -13.57 -17.56
C PHE A 4 3.25 -12.98 -16.89
N GLY A 5 4.31 -12.73 -17.68
CA GLY A 5 5.53 -12.00 -17.29
C GLY A 5 5.53 -10.50 -17.65
N SER A 6 4.48 -10.00 -18.31
CA SER A 6 4.35 -8.55 -18.49
C SER A 6 4.06 -7.94 -17.13
N GLY A 7 4.93 -7.02 -16.70
CA GLY A 7 4.69 -6.22 -15.50
C GLY A 7 3.29 -5.63 -15.55
N GLY A 8 2.64 -5.46 -14.38
CA GLY A 8 1.30 -4.88 -14.34
C GLY A 8 1.26 -3.63 -15.21
N HIS A 9 0.28 -3.53 -16.12
CA HIS A 9 0.14 -2.43 -17.09
C HIS A 9 0.15 -1.04 -16.43
N ASN A 10 0.04 -0.97 -15.11
CA ASN A 10 0.04 0.20 -14.25
C ASN A 10 1.42 0.64 -13.70
N LYS A 11 2.55 0.13 -14.21
CA LYS A 11 3.91 0.60 -13.82
C LYS A 11 4.21 2.08 -14.14
N LYS A 12 3.32 2.79 -14.84
CA LYS A 12 3.45 4.24 -15.13
C LYS A 12 3.09 5.15 -13.94
N HIS A 13 2.52 4.58 -12.90
CA HIS A 13 1.97 5.30 -11.75
C HIS A 13 2.87 5.16 -10.53
N GLU A 14 2.98 6.21 -9.71
CA GLU A 14 3.70 6.13 -8.42
C GLU A 14 2.98 5.22 -7.42
N GLN A 15 3.71 4.72 -6.42
CA GLN A 15 3.16 3.83 -5.40
C GLN A 15 2.68 4.58 -4.16
N VAL A 16 1.58 4.11 -3.55
CA VAL A 16 1.08 4.65 -2.28
C VAL A 16 2.14 4.55 -1.17
N GLU A 17 2.85 3.43 -1.14
CA GLU A 17 3.86 3.10 -0.15
C GLU A 17 5.02 4.09 -0.15
N GLU A 18 5.41 4.59 -1.33
CA GLU A 18 6.46 5.60 -1.51
C GLU A 18 6.04 7.00 -1.03
N LYS A 19 4.73 7.26 -0.90
CA LYS A 19 4.19 8.56 -0.46
C LYS A 19 3.83 8.58 1.03
N THR A 20 4.10 7.51 1.77
CA THR A 20 3.65 7.39 3.18
C THR A 20 4.19 8.51 4.07
N SER A 21 5.42 8.99 3.83
CA SER A 21 6.04 10.10 4.57
C SER A 21 5.43 11.47 4.27
N VAL A 22 4.74 11.63 3.14
CA VAL A 22 4.16 12.89 2.66
C VAL A 22 2.64 12.82 2.48
N ARG A 23 2.01 11.94 3.26
CA ARG A 23 0.55 11.74 3.28
C ARG A 23 -0.04 12.27 4.57
N VAL A 24 -1.13 13.01 4.47
CA VAL A 24 -1.93 13.46 5.60
C VAL A 24 -2.97 12.40 5.94
N ASP A 25 -3.08 12.02 7.21
CA ASP A 25 -4.08 11.09 7.73
C ASP A 25 -5.10 11.84 8.59
N SER A 26 -6.36 11.83 8.16
CA SER A 26 -7.46 12.50 8.86
C SER A 26 -7.68 11.98 10.27
N PHE A 27 -7.38 10.70 10.52
CA PHE A 27 -7.57 10.11 11.85
C PHE A 27 -6.46 10.55 12.80
N THR A 28 -5.22 10.65 12.31
CA THR A 28 -4.11 11.19 13.10
C THR A 28 -4.35 12.66 13.46
N VAL A 29 -4.79 13.46 12.48
CA VAL A 29 -5.16 14.88 12.70
C VAL A 29 -6.27 14.98 13.75
N TYR A 30 -7.32 14.18 13.62
CA TYR A 30 -8.45 14.22 14.56
C TYR A 30 -8.08 13.75 15.96
N ASN A 31 -7.25 12.72 16.09
CA ASN A 31 -6.73 12.28 17.38
C ASN A 31 -5.97 13.41 18.07
N PHE A 32 -5.13 14.16 17.34
CA PHE A 32 -4.41 15.31 17.91
C PHE A 32 -5.38 16.34 18.50
N LEU A 33 -6.46 16.64 17.78
CA LEU A 33 -7.50 17.57 18.25
C LEU A 33 -8.25 17.04 19.48
N GLN A 34 -8.57 15.75 19.52
CA GLN A 34 -9.33 15.16 20.63
C GLN A 34 -8.55 15.17 21.95
N TYR A 35 -7.23 15.01 21.90
CA TYR A 35 -6.40 14.94 23.11
C TYR A 35 -5.91 16.31 23.61
N ASP A 36 -6.18 17.39 22.88
CA ASP A 36 -5.90 18.75 23.33
C ASP A 36 -6.99 19.24 24.28
N LYS A 37 -6.74 19.12 25.59
CA LYS A 37 -7.65 19.54 26.67
C LYS A 37 -8.08 21.01 26.57
N TYR A 38 -7.27 21.87 25.93
CA TYR A 38 -7.50 23.31 25.87
C TYR A 38 -7.92 23.78 24.47
N ILE A 39 -8.28 22.86 23.58
CA ILE A 39 -8.64 23.16 22.20
C ILE A 39 -9.73 24.25 22.08
N HIS A 40 -10.71 24.25 22.99
CA HIS A 40 -11.82 25.20 22.98
C HIS A 40 -11.43 26.64 23.35
N TYR A 41 -10.23 26.87 23.90
CA TYR A 41 -9.72 28.19 24.24
C TYR A 41 -8.81 28.79 23.17
N LYS A 42 -8.53 28.05 22.10
CA LYS A 42 -7.62 28.47 21.02
C LYS A 42 -8.42 29.02 19.86
N GLU A 43 -7.94 30.09 19.24
CA GLU A 43 -8.51 30.63 18.00
C GLU A 43 -8.16 29.74 16.80
N GLU A 44 -6.91 29.27 16.75
CA GLU A 44 -6.43 28.34 15.73
C GLU A 44 -5.46 27.31 16.31
N VAL A 45 -5.38 26.14 15.66
CA VAL A 45 -4.46 25.05 15.99
C VAL A 45 -3.80 24.55 14.71
N ASP A 46 -2.47 24.67 14.64
CA ASP A 46 -1.67 24.17 13.53
C ASP A 46 -1.13 22.76 13.82
N ILE A 47 -1.50 21.81 12.97
CA ILE A 47 -1.14 20.40 13.08
C ILE A 47 -0.22 20.02 11.95
N ARG A 48 1.03 19.68 12.27
CA ARG A 48 1.99 19.17 11.28
C ARG A 48 1.68 17.71 10.93
N SER A 49 1.39 17.43 9.67
CA SER A 49 1.09 16.09 9.17
C SER A 49 1.46 15.96 7.69
N GLY A 50 2.00 14.81 7.28
CA GLY A 50 2.24 14.52 5.86
C GLY A 50 3.13 15.52 5.11
N GLY A 51 4.05 16.20 5.81
CA GLY A 51 4.91 17.24 5.21
C GLY A 51 4.22 18.59 4.98
N THR A 52 3.03 18.80 5.55
CA THR A 52 2.28 20.06 5.53
C THR A 52 1.76 20.42 6.93
N VAL A 53 1.02 21.53 7.03
CA VAL A 53 0.27 22.00 8.20
C VAL A 53 -1.21 21.95 7.87
N ILE A 54 -1.99 21.34 8.75
CA ILE A 54 -3.45 21.46 8.79
C ILE A 54 -3.78 22.46 9.88
N ARG A 55 -4.39 23.57 9.50
CA ARG A 55 -4.90 24.57 10.43
C ARG A 55 -6.34 24.24 10.77
N TYR A 56 -6.68 24.26 12.05
CA TYR A 56 -8.03 24.01 12.54
C TYR A 56 -8.49 25.18 13.38
N TYR A 57 -9.72 25.64 13.12
CA TYR A 57 -10.37 26.71 13.88
C TYR A 57 -11.40 26.10 14.82
N PRO A 58 -11.16 26.01 16.15
CA PRO A 58 -12.04 25.31 17.08
C PRO A 58 -13.48 25.84 17.14
N GLN A 59 -13.67 27.14 16.92
CA GLN A 59 -14.96 27.82 17.00
C GLN A 59 -15.85 27.50 15.79
N SER A 60 -15.34 27.67 14.56
CA SER A 60 -16.08 27.37 13.34
C SER A 60 -16.03 25.89 12.95
N ARG A 61 -15.06 25.16 13.51
CA ARG A 61 -14.73 23.75 13.19
C ARG A 61 -14.28 23.54 11.75
N GLU A 62 -13.82 24.60 11.10
CA GLU A 62 -13.26 24.61 9.76
C GLU A 62 -11.80 24.17 9.79
N MET A 63 -11.34 23.67 8.64
CA MET A 63 -9.95 23.26 8.45
C MET A 63 -9.40 23.90 7.19
N GLU A 64 -8.11 24.18 7.21
CA GLU A 64 -7.34 24.60 6.06
C GLU A 64 -6.07 23.75 5.94
N ILE A 65 -5.57 23.62 4.72
CA ILE A 65 -4.34 22.91 4.41
C ILE A 65 -3.33 23.87 3.79
N LEU A 66 -2.10 23.82 4.29
CA LEU A 66 -1.01 24.61 3.74
C LEU A 66 -0.50 23.96 2.44
N GLU A 67 -0.72 24.65 1.32
CA GLU A 67 -0.22 24.23 0.01
C GLU A 67 0.51 25.40 -0.63
N ASN A 68 1.67 25.17 -1.24
CA ASN A 68 2.38 26.21 -1.98
C ASN A 68 2.57 27.54 -1.20
N ARG A 69 2.77 27.45 0.13
CA ARG A 69 2.96 28.58 1.06
C ARG A 69 1.69 29.40 1.35
N ALA A 70 0.51 28.92 1.01
CA ALA A 70 -0.77 29.54 1.36
C ALA A 70 -1.73 28.51 1.96
N PHE A 71 -2.64 28.96 2.82
CA PHE A 71 -3.70 28.11 3.37
C PHE A 71 -4.89 28.08 2.42
N TYR A 72 -5.42 26.89 2.18
CA TYR A 72 -6.61 26.66 1.38
C TYR A 72 -7.67 25.92 2.19
N PRO A 73 -8.96 26.22 2.00
CA PRO A 73 -10.04 25.50 2.67
C PRO A 73 -9.93 23.99 2.45
N LEU A 74 -10.06 23.25 3.54
CA LEU A 74 -10.08 21.79 3.54
C LEU A 74 -11.41 21.31 4.12
N GLU A 75 -12.31 20.91 3.24
CA GLU A 75 -13.60 20.39 3.65
C GLU A 75 -13.46 19.02 4.35
N VAL A 76 -14.26 18.83 5.41
CA VAL A 76 -14.24 17.62 6.21
C VAL A 76 -15.64 17.10 6.53
N SER A 77 -15.74 15.79 6.71
CA SER A 77 -16.94 15.12 7.20
C SER A 77 -16.66 14.39 8.51
N ARG A 78 -17.64 14.37 9.39
CA ARG A 78 -17.58 13.69 10.70
C ARG A 78 -18.64 12.60 10.72
N VAL A 79 -18.20 11.36 10.92
CA VAL A 79 -19.06 10.17 10.89
C VAL A 79 -19.06 9.53 12.27
N LYS A 80 -20.23 9.33 12.87
CA LYS A 80 -20.36 8.60 14.13
C LYS A 80 -19.98 7.12 13.91
N ASN A 81 -19.25 6.55 14.86
CA ASN A 81 -18.96 5.12 14.89
C ASN A 81 -20.17 4.33 15.43
N ILE A 82 -20.02 3.00 15.44
CA ILE A 82 -21.06 2.04 15.86
C ILE A 82 -21.50 2.26 17.31
N ASP A 83 -20.59 2.73 18.17
CA ASP A 83 -20.88 3.06 19.57
C ASP A 83 -21.80 4.27 19.74
N GLY A 84 -22.10 5.02 18.66
CA GLY A 84 -22.93 6.22 18.67
C GLY A 84 -22.31 7.45 19.33
N VAL A 85 -21.14 7.28 19.96
CA VAL A 85 -20.45 8.30 20.77
C VAL A 85 -19.19 8.77 20.06
N SER A 86 -18.29 7.86 19.65
CA SER A 86 -17.05 8.25 19.00
C SER A 86 -17.29 8.65 17.55
N GLN A 87 -16.43 9.53 17.03
CA GLN A 87 -16.52 10.03 15.66
C GLN A 87 -15.23 9.76 14.90
N ARG A 88 -15.34 9.66 13.58
CA ARG A 88 -14.22 9.67 12.63
C ARG A 88 -14.31 10.89 11.74
N LEU A 89 -13.18 11.56 11.59
CA LEU A 89 -13.03 12.66 10.65
C LEU A 89 -12.48 12.14 9.34
N TYR A 90 -13.07 12.56 8.22
CA TYR A 90 -12.60 12.30 6.87
C TYR A 90 -12.46 13.62 6.13
N PHE A 91 -11.48 13.69 5.23
CA PHE A 91 -11.34 14.81 4.30
C PHE A 91 -12.27 14.62 3.10
N TYR A 92 -12.64 15.71 2.46
CA TYR A 92 -13.03 15.69 1.05
C TYR A 92 -11.81 16.01 0.20
N CYS A 93 -11.63 15.26 -0.89
CA CYS A 93 -10.54 15.49 -1.82
C CYS A 93 -10.71 16.85 -2.52
N PRO A 94 -9.73 17.78 -2.44
CA PRO A 94 -9.83 19.08 -3.11
C PRO A 94 -10.00 19.02 -4.64
N CYS A 95 -9.64 17.89 -5.26
CA CYS A 95 -9.73 17.70 -6.71
C CYS A 95 -11.02 17.00 -7.18
N CYS A 96 -11.63 16.13 -6.36
CA CYS A 96 -12.76 15.30 -6.81
C CYS A 96 -13.87 15.13 -5.78
N GLU A 97 -13.79 15.83 -4.65
CA GLU A 97 -14.80 15.91 -3.59
C GLU A 97 -15.20 14.56 -2.99
N ARG A 98 -14.43 13.50 -3.26
CA ARG A 98 -14.65 12.20 -2.62
C ARG A 98 -14.20 12.26 -1.17
N ARG A 99 -15.02 11.69 -0.30
CA ARG A 99 -14.66 11.46 1.10
C ARG A 99 -13.51 10.46 1.19
N VAL A 100 -12.40 10.87 1.77
CA VAL A 100 -11.17 10.08 1.91
C VAL A 100 -10.55 10.26 3.28
N ARG A 101 -9.87 9.21 3.76
CA ARG A 101 -9.05 9.30 4.98
C ARG A 101 -7.71 9.99 4.71
N TYR A 102 -7.18 9.81 3.52
CA TYR A 102 -5.82 10.19 3.18
C TYR A 102 -5.77 11.17 2.04
N LEU A 103 -4.94 12.21 2.20
CA LEU A 103 -4.50 13.09 1.13
C LEU A 103 -3.00 12.90 0.91
N TYR A 104 -2.60 12.86 -0.34
CA TYR A 104 -1.23 12.63 -0.78
C TYR A 104 -0.71 13.89 -1.46
N ARG A 105 0.51 14.29 -1.09
CA ARG A 105 1.19 15.39 -1.78
C ARG A 105 1.51 15.00 -3.21
N ASP A 106 1.06 15.80 -4.16
CA ASP A 106 1.48 15.73 -5.56
C ASP A 106 2.92 16.27 -5.68
N SER A 107 3.84 15.45 -6.19
CA SER A 107 5.26 15.83 -6.29
C SER A 107 5.53 16.99 -7.25
N ARG A 108 4.63 17.25 -8.22
CA ARG A 108 4.83 18.27 -9.25
C ARG A 108 4.21 19.60 -8.85
N LYS A 109 2.99 19.55 -8.32
CA LYS A 109 2.17 20.73 -8.00
C LYS A 109 2.26 21.15 -6.53
N GLY A 110 2.74 20.28 -5.65
CA GLY A 110 2.81 20.53 -4.21
C GLY A 110 1.45 20.53 -3.51
N THR A 111 0.36 20.27 -4.24
CA THR A 111 -1.02 20.21 -3.72
C THR A 111 -1.35 18.85 -3.13
N TYR A 112 -2.36 18.76 -2.27
CA TYR A 112 -2.78 17.52 -1.63
C TYR A 112 -4.09 17.01 -2.22
N GLN A 113 -4.11 15.76 -2.64
CA GLN A 113 -5.29 15.16 -3.27
C GLN A 113 -5.39 13.67 -2.96
N CYS A 114 -6.54 13.06 -3.26
CA CYS A 114 -6.72 11.64 -2.96
C CYS A 114 -5.85 10.74 -3.85
N ARG A 115 -5.73 9.47 -3.43
CA ARG A 115 -5.01 8.41 -4.16
C ARG A 115 -5.37 8.37 -5.65
N LEU A 116 -6.65 8.46 -5.98
CA LEU A 116 -7.12 8.34 -7.36
C LEU A 116 -6.75 9.55 -8.22
N CYS A 117 -6.88 10.76 -7.67
CA CYS A 117 -6.47 12.00 -8.34
C CYS A 117 -4.95 12.07 -8.54
N SER A 118 -4.18 11.62 -7.55
CA SER A 118 -2.73 11.46 -7.69
C SER A 118 -2.32 10.29 -8.57
N GLY A 119 -3.27 9.50 -9.10
CA GLY A 119 -2.99 8.34 -9.91
C GLY A 119 -2.09 7.31 -9.21
N LEU A 120 -2.18 7.18 -7.88
CA LEU A 120 -1.35 6.26 -7.10
C LEU A 120 -1.93 4.86 -7.12
N ASN A 121 -1.07 3.87 -7.31
CA ASN A 121 -1.43 2.46 -7.19
C ASN A 121 -0.82 1.86 -5.93
N TYR A 122 -1.43 0.79 -5.42
CA TYR A 122 -0.74 -0.05 -4.44
C TYR A 122 0.36 -0.83 -5.15
N ARG A 123 1.48 -1.06 -4.46
CA ARG A 123 2.57 -1.90 -4.99
C ARG A 123 2.03 -3.22 -5.51
N SER A 124 1.16 -3.88 -4.75
CA SER A 124 0.52 -5.16 -5.10
C SER A 124 -0.19 -5.17 -6.46
N GLN A 125 -0.67 -4.02 -6.95
CA GLN A 125 -1.34 -3.87 -8.24
C GLN A 125 -0.37 -3.71 -9.42
N GLN A 126 0.91 -3.44 -9.15
CA GLN A 126 1.97 -3.30 -10.16
C GLN A 126 2.86 -4.54 -10.27
N VAL A 127 2.74 -5.47 -9.32
CA VAL A 127 3.45 -6.75 -9.30
C VAL A 127 2.95 -7.64 -10.44
N SER A 128 3.86 -8.21 -11.25
CA SER A 128 3.49 -9.20 -12.28
C SER A 128 2.97 -10.50 -11.66
N GLY A 129 2.24 -11.32 -12.41
CA GLY A 129 1.77 -12.62 -11.92
C GLY A 129 2.93 -13.51 -11.44
N GLN A 130 4.06 -13.50 -12.15
CA GLN A 130 5.27 -14.22 -11.75
C GLN A 130 5.87 -13.70 -10.44
N GLU A 131 5.96 -12.38 -10.28
CA GLU A 131 6.50 -11.78 -9.06
C GLU A 131 5.57 -12.02 -7.86
N GLN A 132 4.24 -12.03 -8.07
CA GLN A 132 3.30 -12.42 -7.01
C GLN A 132 3.49 -13.89 -6.60
N LEU A 133 3.71 -14.80 -7.55
CA LEU A 133 4.02 -16.20 -7.25
C LEU A 133 5.33 -16.31 -6.47
N ARG A 134 6.38 -15.58 -6.87
CA ARG A 134 7.65 -15.52 -6.14
C ARG A 134 7.45 -15.10 -4.69
N MET A 135 6.78 -13.97 -4.45
CA MET A 135 6.51 -13.46 -3.10
C MET A 135 5.72 -14.45 -2.23
N LYS A 136 4.76 -15.19 -2.83
CA LYS A 136 4.01 -16.23 -2.11
C LYS A 136 4.88 -17.42 -1.73
N MET A 137 5.75 -17.87 -2.63
CA MET A 137 6.70 -18.95 -2.36
C MET A 137 7.66 -18.53 -1.23
N GLU A 138 8.20 -17.30 -1.27
CA GLU A 138 9.09 -16.75 -0.24
C GLU A 138 8.41 -16.70 1.12
N ASN A 139 7.14 -16.28 1.17
CA ASN A 139 6.37 -16.28 2.40
C ASN A 139 6.21 -17.71 2.98
N ILE A 140 5.92 -18.71 2.14
CA ILE A 140 5.82 -20.10 2.59
C ILE A 140 7.16 -20.56 3.17
N VAL A 141 8.25 -20.39 2.44
CA VAL A 141 9.58 -20.88 2.80
C VAL A 141 10.13 -20.15 4.04
N GLU A 142 10.12 -18.82 4.04
CA GLU A 142 10.74 -18.04 5.12
C GLU A 142 9.79 -17.84 6.30
N LYS A 143 8.57 -17.34 6.07
CA LYS A 143 7.68 -16.92 7.16
C LYS A 143 6.91 -18.08 7.78
N LYS A 144 6.52 -19.08 6.98
CA LYS A 144 5.77 -20.23 7.49
C LYS A 144 6.71 -21.38 7.91
N MET A 145 7.69 -21.70 7.07
CA MET A 145 8.64 -22.80 7.33
C MET A 145 9.92 -22.34 8.04
N GLY A 146 10.18 -21.05 8.24
CA GLY A 146 11.37 -20.59 8.96
C GLY A 146 12.69 -20.92 8.26
N TYR A 147 12.65 -21.22 6.95
CA TYR A 147 13.82 -21.62 6.18
C TYR A 147 14.43 -20.40 5.48
N TYR A 148 15.31 -19.71 6.21
CA TYR A 148 16.02 -18.53 5.72
C TYR A 148 17.30 -18.91 4.95
N GLY A 149 17.80 -18.01 4.11
CA GLY A 149 19.07 -18.21 3.39
C GLY A 149 18.98 -19.15 2.19
N TRP A 150 17.77 -19.48 1.72
CA TRP A 150 17.58 -20.31 0.52
C TRP A 150 18.25 -19.72 -0.74
N HIS A 151 18.39 -18.39 -0.79
CA HIS A 151 19.03 -17.67 -1.89
C HIS A 151 20.55 -17.92 -2.00
N TYR A 152 21.19 -18.53 -0.98
CA TYR A 152 22.57 -19.01 -1.10
C TYR A 152 22.67 -20.36 -1.82
N ILE A 153 21.54 -21.05 -2.01
CA ILE A 153 21.46 -22.41 -2.55
C ILE A 153 20.98 -22.37 -4.01
N CYS A 154 20.07 -21.47 -4.35
CA CYS A 154 19.56 -21.31 -5.70
C CYS A 154 19.17 -19.86 -6.01
N ASP A 155 19.32 -19.46 -7.28
CA ASP A 155 18.97 -18.11 -7.74
C ASP A 155 17.44 -17.87 -7.78
N TYR A 156 16.67 -18.93 -8.01
CA TYR A 156 15.22 -18.87 -8.11
C TYR A 156 14.56 -19.80 -7.09
N ILE A 157 13.64 -19.26 -6.29
CA ILE A 157 12.87 -20.04 -5.31
C ILE A 157 12.02 -21.15 -5.97
N ALA A 158 11.75 -21.01 -7.27
CA ALA A 158 11.09 -22.04 -8.06
C ALA A 158 11.89 -23.34 -8.10
N ASP A 159 13.21 -23.26 -7.96
CA ASP A 159 14.16 -24.39 -8.05
C ASP A 159 14.67 -24.87 -6.70
N LEU A 160 14.22 -24.23 -5.63
CA LEU A 160 14.53 -24.63 -4.26
C LEU A 160 13.98 -26.03 -3.98
N SER A 161 14.85 -26.92 -3.49
CA SER A 161 14.45 -28.22 -2.93
C SER A 161 13.56 -28.02 -1.70
N ILE A 162 12.61 -28.93 -1.47
CA ILE A 162 11.62 -28.81 -0.38
C ILE A 162 12.35 -28.62 0.98
N PRO A 163 12.11 -27.51 1.70
CA PRO A 163 12.71 -27.30 3.01
C PRO A 163 12.28 -28.36 4.04
N PRO A 164 13.13 -28.71 5.01
CA PRO A 164 12.75 -29.63 6.07
C PRO A 164 11.61 -29.08 6.93
N LYS A 165 10.82 -29.99 7.51
CA LYS A 165 9.72 -29.63 8.41
C LYS A 165 10.25 -28.94 9.67
N PRO A 166 9.71 -27.77 10.06
CA PRO A 166 10.06 -27.14 11.33
C PRO A 166 9.60 -27.97 12.53
N ALA A 167 10.38 -27.92 13.61
CA ALA A 167 10.10 -28.67 14.84
C ALA A 167 8.68 -28.38 15.39
N TYR A 168 8.28 -27.11 15.42
CA TYR A 168 7.00 -26.66 15.98
C TYR A 168 5.78 -26.90 15.06
N MET A 169 5.98 -27.33 13.82
CA MET A 169 4.90 -27.46 12.85
C MET A 169 4.25 -28.84 12.94
N ARG A 170 2.91 -28.93 12.87
CA ARG A 170 2.23 -30.23 12.70
C ARG A 170 2.45 -30.78 11.30
N TYR A 171 2.59 -32.10 11.16
CA TYR A 171 2.93 -32.75 9.89
C TYR A 171 1.91 -32.44 8.78
N GLU A 172 0.61 -32.54 9.08
CA GLU A 172 -0.45 -32.19 8.13
C GLU A 172 -0.36 -30.76 7.58
N LYS A 173 0.00 -29.80 8.45
CA LYS A 173 0.18 -28.39 8.03
C LYS A 173 1.39 -28.27 7.12
N TYR A 174 2.47 -28.96 7.44
CA TYR A 174 3.68 -29.00 6.61
C TYR A 174 3.39 -29.57 5.22
N GLU A 175 2.70 -30.70 5.12
CA GLU A 175 2.35 -31.31 3.83
C GLU A 175 1.49 -30.41 2.96
N LYS A 176 0.51 -29.71 3.55
CA LYS A 176 -0.30 -28.71 2.84
C LYS A 176 0.56 -27.60 2.25
N LEU A 177 1.52 -27.08 3.04
CA LEU A 177 2.43 -26.04 2.57
C LEU A 177 3.40 -26.55 1.50
N VAL A 178 3.90 -27.78 1.61
CA VAL A 178 4.74 -28.41 0.58
C VAL A 178 3.97 -28.60 -0.72
N SER A 179 2.72 -29.05 -0.66
CA SER A 179 1.85 -29.20 -1.83
C SER A 179 1.58 -27.86 -2.51
N GLU A 180 1.26 -26.83 -1.71
CA GLU A 180 1.08 -25.46 -2.19
C GLU A 180 2.35 -24.92 -2.87
N LEU A 181 3.51 -25.10 -2.24
CA LEU A 181 4.81 -24.68 -2.77
C LEU A 181 5.11 -25.39 -4.11
N LYS A 182 5.01 -26.72 -4.16
CA LYS A 182 5.24 -27.51 -5.41
C LYS A 182 4.36 -27.05 -6.55
N LYS A 183 3.09 -26.75 -6.27
CA LYS A 183 2.16 -26.22 -7.27
C LYS A 183 2.64 -24.88 -7.80
N MET A 184 2.99 -23.94 -6.92
CA MET A 184 3.49 -22.62 -7.31
C MET A 184 4.81 -22.69 -8.08
N GLN A 185 5.74 -23.59 -7.70
CA GLN A 185 6.99 -23.81 -8.44
C GLN A 185 6.71 -24.29 -9.88
N ARG A 186 5.74 -25.21 -10.05
CA ARG A 186 5.31 -25.68 -11.38
C ARG A 186 4.65 -24.57 -12.20
N ASP A 187 3.76 -23.81 -11.59
CA ASP A 187 3.06 -22.69 -12.25
C ASP A 187 4.05 -21.62 -12.70
N TYR A 188 5.05 -21.31 -11.86
CA TYR A 188 6.12 -20.37 -12.17
C TYR A 188 6.96 -20.84 -13.37
N ARG A 189 7.45 -22.08 -13.35
CA ARG A 189 8.22 -22.66 -14.48
C ARG A 189 7.42 -22.66 -15.78
N THR A 190 6.15 -23.04 -15.71
CA THR A 190 5.24 -23.04 -16.86
C THR A 190 5.10 -21.63 -17.44
N ALA A 191 4.98 -20.62 -16.58
CA ALA A 191 4.92 -19.23 -17.01
C ALA A 191 6.24 -18.73 -17.63
N CYS A 192 7.40 -19.12 -17.07
CA CYS A 192 8.71 -18.80 -17.63
C CYS A 192 8.88 -19.38 -19.03
N ILE A 193 8.55 -20.67 -19.22
CA ILE A 193 8.62 -21.34 -20.53
C ILE A 193 7.72 -20.63 -21.54
N LYS A 194 6.46 -20.35 -21.19
CA LYS A 194 5.53 -19.62 -22.08
C LYS A 194 6.04 -18.24 -22.48
N THR A 195 6.74 -17.56 -21.58
CA THR A 195 7.30 -16.23 -21.85
C THR A 195 8.50 -16.34 -22.79
N PHE A 196 9.37 -17.33 -22.58
CA PHE A 196 10.53 -17.61 -23.41
C PHE A 196 10.13 -18.05 -24.82
N THR A 197 9.19 -19.00 -24.95
CA THR A 197 8.70 -19.45 -26.27
C THR A 197 8.02 -18.32 -27.05
N GLY A 198 7.25 -17.47 -26.36
CA GLY A 198 6.67 -16.26 -26.96
C GLY A 198 7.73 -15.24 -27.41
N PHE A 199 8.86 -15.15 -26.70
CA PHE A 199 10.00 -14.32 -27.10
C PHE A 199 10.69 -14.87 -28.35
N CYS A 200 11.05 -16.15 -28.37
CA CYS A 200 11.67 -16.79 -29.54
C CYS A 200 10.81 -16.67 -30.80
N SER A 201 9.50 -16.92 -30.66
CA SER A 201 8.55 -16.78 -31.77
C SER A 201 8.42 -15.34 -32.29
N LYS A 202 8.62 -14.33 -31.44
CA LYS A 202 8.54 -12.92 -31.83
C LYS A 202 9.82 -12.41 -32.51
N TYR A 203 10.98 -12.94 -32.13
CA TYR A 203 12.29 -12.44 -32.59
C TYR A 203 13.04 -13.42 -33.51
N GLY A 204 12.43 -14.54 -33.89
CA GLY A 204 12.95 -15.44 -34.92
C GLY A 204 14.19 -16.22 -34.49
N PHE A 205 14.13 -16.85 -33.31
CA PHE A 205 15.12 -17.83 -32.85
C PHE A 205 14.56 -19.25 -32.96
#